data_AF-A0A152A968-F1
#
_entry.id   AF-A0A152A968-F1
#
_cell.length_a   1.000
_cell.length_b   1.000
_cell.length_c   1.000
_cell.angle_alpha   90.00
_cell.angle_beta   90.00
_cell.angle_gamma   90.00
#
_symmetry.space_group_name_H-M   'P 1'
#
loop_
_entity.id
_entity.type
_entity.pdbx_description
1 polymer ?
#
loop_
_entity_poly.entity_id
_entity_poly.type
_entity_poly.pdbx_seq_one_letter_code
_entity_poly.pdbx_strand_id
1 'polypeptide(L)'
;MLKSSKLFQPRLVSGIFGGYVPNSSIVPINNKSGNILIQSRYAGTTTKTMDKKLPDPSQAIISHKAFHYSTFGLVTCLPVSLLLPTSGLTAIADILLSVFIPTHFFLGMNSVINDYIYQSFLRAGSKLLVGGCAFIILGGILTMTKNGVGLGGTIKALWK
;
A
#
# COMPACT_ATOMS: atom_id res chain seq x y z
N MET A 1 -14.73 28.24 16.96
CA MET A 1 -13.78 27.28 16.32
C MET A 1 -13.22 26.37 17.42
N LEU A 2 -13.71 25.14 17.51
CA LEU A 2 -13.35 24.19 18.57
C LEU A 2 -12.11 23.37 18.16
N LYS A 3 -11.03 23.46 18.94
CA LYS A 3 -9.82 22.66 18.80
C LYS A 3 -10.10 21.24 19.32
N SER A 4 -10.38 20.31 18.42
CA SER A 4 -10.65 18.90 18.72
C SER A 4 -9.63 17.97 18.05
N SER A 5 -8.37 18.01 18.49
CA SER A 5 -7.29 17.15 17.95
C SER A 5 -6.66 16.22 18.97
N LYS A 6 -7.30 16.01 20.13
CA LYS A 6 -6.72 15.19 21.22
C LYS A 6 -7.58 14.02 21.70
N LEU A 7 -8.63 13.64 20.98
CA LEU A 7 -9.62 12.72 21.55
C LEU A 7 -9.32 11.22 21.38
N PHE A 8 -8.37 10.80 20.54
CA PHE A 8 -8.08 9.35 20.39
C PHE A 8 -6.60 9.05 20.12
N GLN A 9 -5.72 9.35 21.08
CA GLN A 9 -4.40 8.72 21.13
C GLN A 9 -4.34 7.82 22.37
N PRO A 10 -4.15 6.50 22.23
CA PRO A 10 -3.89 5.64 23.37
C PRO A 10 -2.57 6.09 24.02
N ARG A 11 -2.68 6.78 25.16
CA ARG A 11 -1.57 7.36 25.93
C ARG A 11 -0.50 6.35 26.36
N LEU A 12 -0.81 5.05 26.33
CA LEU A 12 0.09 4.00 26.80
C LEU A 12 1.20 3.63 25.81
N VAL A 13 1.07 3.96 24.51
CA VAL A 13 2.07 3.55 23.49
C VAL A 13 2.94 4.72 23.02
N SER A 14 2.53 5.97 23.29
CA SER A 14 3.23 7.17 22.83
C SER A 14 4.60 7.40 23.47
N GLY A 15 4.88 6.78 24.63
CA GLY A 15 6.16 6.92 25.33
C GLY A 15 7.32 6.14 24.70
N ILE A 16 7.02 5.06 23.97
CA ILE A 16 8.05 4.16 23.41
C ILE A 16 8.22 4.38 21.89
N PHE A 17 7.15 4.70 21.17
CA PHE A 17 7.16 4.72 19.70
C PHE A 17 7.04 6.11 19.05
N GLY A 18 7.20 7.18 19.85
CA GLY A 18 7.09 8.55 19.37
C GLY A 18 5.63 8.98 19.15
N GLY A 19 5.35 10.25 19.44
CA GLY A 19 4.03 10.83 19.24
C GLY A 19 3.63 10.89 17.77
N TYR A 20 2.33 10.83 17.52
CA TYR A 20 1.75 11.08 16.20
C TYR A 20 1.97 12.55 15.82
N VAL A 21 2.72 12.77 14.74
CA VAL A 21 2.77 14.07 14.07
C VAL A 21 2.04 13.89 12.74
N PRO A 22 0.86 14.51 12.55
CA PRO A 22 0.19 14.45 11.26
C PRO A 22 1.10 15.10 10.21
N ASN A 23 1.31 14.40 9.11
CA ASN A 23 2.04 14.93 7.96
C ASN A 23 1.13 15.86 7.15
N SER A 24 0.53 16.84 7.83
CA SER A 24 -0.37 17.83 7.23
C SER A 24 0.43 19.07 6.87
N SER A 25 0.50 19.40 5.58
CA SER A 25 1.07 20.64 5.05
C SER A 25 0.34 21.92 5.50
N ILE A 26 -0.77 21.78 6.23
CA ILE A 26 -1.71 22.85 6.60
C ILE A 26 -1.48 23.39 8.02
N VAL A 27 -0.55 22.83 8.81
CA VAL A 27 -0.25 23.38 10.15
C VAL A 27 0.91 24.38 10.05
N PRO A 28 0.65 25.70 10.07
CA PRO A 28 1.73 26.67 10.24
C PRO A 28 2.31 26.49 11.65
N ILE A 29 3.58 26.09 11.71
CA ILE A 29 4.38 26.19 12.94
C ILE A 29 4.57 27.68 13.20
N ASN A 30 3.72 28.26 14.04
CA ASN A 30 3.83 29.65 14.46
C ASN A 30 4.95 29.77 15.48
N ASN A 31 6.19 29.94 15.00
CA ASN A 31 7.34 30.29 15.82
C ASN A 31 7.26 31.79 16.15
N LYS A 32 6.30 32.18 17.00
CA LYS A 32 6.35 33.49 17.64
C LYS A 32 7.15 33.37 18.94
N SER A 33 8.37 33.89 18.83
CA SER A 33 9.32 34.20 19.89
C SER A 33 8.62 34.67 21.17
N GLY A 34 8.90 33.99 22.27
CA GLY A 34 8.50 34.35 23.62
C GLY A 34 9.33 33.53 24.58
N ASN A 35 10.37 34.15 25.14
CA ASN A 35 11.26 33.60 26.16
C ASN A 35 10.45 32.97 27.31
N ILE A 36 10.35 31.64 27.33
CA ILE A 36 10.09 30.89 28.55
C ILE A 36 11.11 29.76 28.59
N LEU A 37 12.03 29.87 29.56
CA LEU A 37 12.93 28.82 30.01
C LEU A 37 12.10 27.61 30.49
N ILE A 38 11.72 26.74 29.57
CA ILE A 38 11.42 25.34 29.88
C ILE A 38 12.42 24.52 29.09
N GLN A 39 13.39 24.00 29.83
CA GLN A 39 14.38 23.04 29.40
C GLN A 39 13.65 21.72 29.04
N SER A 40 12.98 21.68 27.88
CA SER A 40 12.40 20.44 27.39
C SER A 40 13.53 19.59 26.80
N ARG A 41 13.77 18.45 27.43
CA ARG A 41 14.70 17.40 27.01
C ARG A 41 14.27 16.77 25.67
N TYR A 42 14.34 17.53 24.58
CA TYR A 42 14.31 17.00 23.21
C TYR A 42 15.68 17.23 22.60
N ALA A 43 16.66 16.52 23.16
CA ALA A 43 17.95 16.34 22.52
C ALA A 43 17.78 15.33 21.37
N GLY A 44 18.18 15.72 20.17
CA GLY A 44 18.48 14.78 19.09
C GLY A 44 17.37 14.55 18.06
N THR A 45 17.07 15.57 17.25
CA THR A 45 16.91 15.30 15.82
C THR A 45 17.56 16.45 15.08
N THR A 46 18.72 16.14 14.52
CA THR A 46 19.45 16.97 13.56
C THR A 46 18.45 17.63 12.62
N THR A 47 18.37 18.95 12.72
CA THR A 47 17.72 19.83 11.78
C THR A 47 18.37 19.62 10.42
N LYS A 48 17.86 18.66 9.64
CA LYS A 48 17.99 18.71 8.19
C LYS A 48 17.32 20.03 7.79
N THR A 49 18.14 21.00 7.44
CA THR A 49 17.76 22.20 6.70
C THR A 49 16.73 21.79 5.67
N MET A 50 15.48 22.21 5.90
CA MET A 50 14.38 21.95 4.98
C MET A 50 14.61 22.79 3.72
N ASP A 51 15.43 22.28 2.82
CA ASP A 51 15.25 22.55 1.40
C ASP A 51 13.90 21.92 1.04
N LYS A 52 12.84 22.73 1.18
CA LYS A 52 11.44 22.32 1.21
C LYS A 52 10.98 22.03 -0.23
N LYS A 53 11.66 21.10 -0.90
CA LYS A 53 11.23 20.54 -2.17
C LYS A 53 9.91 19.81 -1.89
N LEU A 54 8.84 20.27 -2.53
CA LEU A 54 7.55 19.59 -2.48
C LEU A 54 7.75 18.10 -2.81
N PRO A 55 7.07 17.17 -2.11
CA PRO A 55 7.10 15.76 -2.47
C PRO A 55 6.76 15.60 -3.94
N ASP A 56 7.64 14.93 -4.69
CA ASP A 56 7.47 14.74 -6.14
C ASP A 56 6.21 13.88 -6.39
N PRO A 57 5.20 14.38 -7.13
CA PRO A 57 3.98 13.63 -7.41
C PRO A 57 4.19 12.48 -8.40
N SER A 58 5.35 12.40 -9.07
CA SER A 58 5.61 11.41 -10.13
C SER A 58 5.31 9.97 -9.71
N GLN A 59 5.75 9.56 -8.51
CA GLN A 59 5.55 8.19 -8.02
C GLN A 59 4.08 7.87 -7.76
N ALA A 60 3.32 8.83 -7.23
CA ALA A 60 1.89 8.67 -6.99
C ALA A 60 1.09 8.57 -8.30
N ILE A 61 1.50 9.33 -9.33
CA ILE A 61 0.89 9.27 -10.65
C ILE A 61 1.14 7.90 -11.29
N ILE A 62 2.38 7.39 -11.20
CA ILE A 62 2.75 6.09 -11.77
C ILE A 62 1.99 4.95 -11.07
N SER A 63 1.93 4.95 -9.73
CA SER A 63 1.21 3.91 -8.99
C SER A 63 -0.29 3.91 -9.29
N HIS A 64 -0.90 5.09 -9.41
CA HIS A 64 -2.30 5.22 -9.80
C HIS A 64 -2.57 4.71 -11.23
N LYS A 65 -1.69 5.02 -12.19
CA LYS A 65 -1.80 4.50 -13.55
C LYS A 65 -1.66 2.98 -13.59
N ALA A 66 -0.66 2.43 -12.89
CA ALA A 66 -0.45 0.98 -12.80
C ALA A 66 -1.66 0.26 -12.18
N PHE A 67 -2.31 0.87 -11.19
CA PHE A 67 -3.54 0.34 -10.60
C PHE A 67 -4.69 0.24 -11.63
N HIS A 68 -4.90 1.29 -12.44
CA HIS A 68 -5.91 1.25 -13.50
C HIS A 68 -5.59 0.23 -14.59
N TYR A 69 -4.34 0.15 -15.04
CA TYR A 69 -3.94 -0.84 -16.04
C TYR A 69 -4.11 -2.27 -15.53
N SER A 70 -3.77 -2.55 -14.27
CA SER A 70 -4.03 -3.86 -13.67
C SER A 70 -5.53 -4.15 -13.58
N THR A 71 -6.36 -3.15 -13.29
CA THR A 71 -7.83 -3.28 -13.29
C THR A 71 -8.35 -3.67 -14.68
N PHE A 72 -7.94 -2.97 -15.74
CA PHE A 72 -8.33 -3.30 -17.10
C PHE A 72 -7.83 -4.69 -17.53
N GLY A 73 -6.61 -5.06 -17.12
CA GLY A 73 -6.06 -6.40 -17.31
C GLY A 73 -6.92 -7.47 -16.65
N LEU A 74 -7.39 -7.24 -15.43
CA LEU A 74 -8.31 -8.15 -14.74
C LEU A 74 -9.64 -8.25 -15.46
N VAL A 75 -10.29 -7.13 -15.78
CA VAL A 75 -11.61 -7.11 -16.45
C VAL A 75 -11.59 -7.86 -17.78
N THR A 76 -10.47 -7.84 -18.50
CA THR A 76 -10.34 -8.53 -19.79
C THR A 76 -9.93 -10.00 -19.64
N CYS A 77 -8.93 -10.31 -18.82
CA CYS A 77 -8.37 -11.65 -18.75
C CYS A 77 -9.21 -12.62 -17.91
N LEU A 78 -9.90 -12.12 -16.88
CA LEU A 78 -10.69 -12.92 -15.94
C LEU A 78 -11.88 -13.64 -16.62
N PRO A 79 -12.74 -12.98 -17.44
CA PRO A 79 -13.77 -13.69 -18.18
C PRO A 79 -13.19 -14.66 -19.22
N VAL A 80 -12.05 -14.33 -19.84
CA VAL A 80 -11.38 -15.23 -20.81
C VAL A 80 -10.93 -16.51 -20.11
N SER A 81 -10.29 -16.41 -18.95
CA SER A 81 -9.82 -17.55 -18.17
C SER A 81 -10.96 -18.43 -17.65
N LEU A 82 -12.04 -17.82 -17.15
CA LEU A 82 -13.16 -18.56 -16.54
C LEU A 82 -14.12 -19.18 -17.56
N LEU A 83 -14.54 -18.43 -18.58
CA LEU A 83 -15.64 -18.84 -19.44
C LEU A 83 -15.21 -19.75 -20.59
N LEU A 84 -13.98 -19.61 -21.09
CA LEU A 84 -13.50 -20.44 -22.19
C LEU A 84 -13.07 -21.83 -21.70
N PRO A 85 -13.18 -22.86 -22.55
CA PRO A 85 -12.59 -24.16 -22.28
C PRO A 85 -11.06 -24.07 -22.20
N THR A 86 -10.46 -24.97 -21.42
CA THR A 86 -9.00 -25.00 -21.22
C THR A 86 -8.29 -25.16 -22.56
N SER A 87 -7.51 -24.15 -22.93
CA SER A 87 -6.83 -24.03 -24.21
C SER A 87 -5.54 -23.21 -24.06
N GLY A 88 -4.74 -23.10 -25.12
CA GLY A 88 -3.55 -22.24 -25.11
C GLY A 88 -3.88 -20.77 -24.83
N LEU A 89 -5.05 -20.29 -25.26
CA LEU A 89 -5.49 -18.91 -25.01
C LEU A 89 -5.81 -18.67 -23.52
N THR A 90 -6.47 -19.62 -22.86
CA THR A 90 -6.73 -19.52 -21.42
C THR A 90 -5.44 -19.62 -20.61
N ALA A 91 -4.45 -20.39 -21.07
CA ALA A 91 -3.13 -20.44 -20.44
C ALA A 91 -2.39 -19.10 -20.53
N ILE A 92 -2.44 -18.42 -21.68
CA ILE A 92 -1.89 -17.05 -21.82
C ILE A 92 -2.64 -16.08 -20.89
N ALA A 93 -3.96 -16.15 -20.85
CA ALA A 93 -4.77 -15.32 -19.96
C ALA A 93 -4.43 -15.57 -18.47
N ASP A 94 -4.20 -16.82 -18.07
CA ASP A 94 -3.80 -17.18 -16.71
C ASP A 94 -2.39 -16.68 -16.35
N ILE A 95 -1.45 -16.69 -17.32
CA ILE A 95 -0.14 -16.06 -17.14
C ILE A 95 -0.29 -14.54 -16.95
N LEU A 96 -1.13 -13.88 -17.74
CA LEU A 96 -1.39 -12.44 -17.55
C LEU A 96 -2.06 -12.14 -16.21
N LEU A 97 -3.04 -12.96 -15.81
CA LEU A 97 -3.69 -12.86 -14.50
C LEU A 97 -2.69 -13.07 -13.35
N SER A 98 -1.69 -13.93 -13.54
CA SER A 98 -0.63 -14.13 -12.55
C SER A 98 0.12 -12.83 -12.24
N VAL A 99 0.20 -11.88 -13.18
CA VAL A 99 0.82 -10.57 -12.97
C VAL A 99 -0.19 -9.53 -12.50
N PHE A 100 -1.37 -9.47 -13.13
CA PHE A 100 -2.36 -8.44 -12.83
C PHE A 100 -2.97 -8.59 -11.43
N ILE A 101 -3.29 -9.80 -10.98
CA ILE A 101 -3.88 -10.06 -9.66
C ILE A 101 -2.97 -9.55 -8.53
N PRO A 102 -1.71 -10.00 -8.40
CA PRO A 102 -0.84 -9.54 -7.31
C PRO A 102 -0.47 -8.06 -7.45
N THR A 103 -0.34 -7.52 -8.67
CA THR A 103 -0.09 -6.09 -8.88
C THR A 103 -1.25 -5.25 -8.36
N HIS A 104 -2.48 -5.61 -8.72
CA HIS A 104 -3.69 -4.92 -8.27
C HIS A 104 -3.85 -5.01 -6.75
N PHE A 105 -3.64 -6.22 -6.19
CA PHE A 105 -3.64 -6.47 -4.75
C PHE A 105 -2.61 -5.60 -4.01
N PHE A 106 -1.35 -5.60 -4.45
CA PHE A 106 -0.28 -4.85 -3.81
C PHE A 106 -0.55 -3.35 -3.79
N LEU A 107 -0.96 -2.78 -4.93
CA LEU A 107 -1.25 -1.35 -5.05
C LEU A 107 -2.49 -0.95 -4.24
N GLY A 108 -3.56 -1.75 -4.28
CA GLY A 108 -4.77 -1.50 -3.49
C GLY A 108 -4.51 -1.54 -1.99
N MET A 109 -3.79 -2.57 -1.52
CA MET A 109 -3.44 -2.71 -0.10
C MET A 109 -2.47 -1.63 0.37
N ASN A 110 -1.58 -1.13 -0.49
CA ASN A 110 -0.73 0.00 -0.14
C ASN A 110 -1.54 1.27 0.15
N SER A 111 -2.64 1.52 -0.58
CA SER A 111 -3.56 2.62 -0.29
C SER A 111 -4.24 2.43 1.08
N VAL A 112 -4.77 1.23 1.34
CA VAL A 112 -5.37 0.89 2.65
C VAL A 112 -4.38 1.09 3.81
N ILE A 113 -3.14 0.61 3.66
CA ILE A 113 -2.10 0.78 4.68
C ILE A 113 -1.78 2.27 4.91
N ASN A 114 -1.72 3.06 3.84
CA ASN A 114 -1.43 4.49 3.96
C ASN A 114 -2.54 5.25 4.70
N ASP A 115 -3.79 4.82 4.54
CA ASP A 115 -4.98 5.43 5.14
C ASP A 115 -5.13 5.06 6.63
N TYR A 116 -4.86 3.81 7.00
CA TYR A 116 -5.16 3.31 8.35
C TYR A 116 -3.95 3.18 9.28
N ILE A 117 -2.72 3.05 8.78
CA ILE A 117 -1.54 2.77 9.63
C ILE A 117 -0.67 4.02 9.76
N TYR A 118 -0.82 4.77 10.83
CA TYR A 118 -0.12 6.05 11.02
C TYR A 118 1.31 5.92 11.54
N GLN A 119 1.63 4.84 12.25
CA GLN A 119 2.97 4.62 12.80
C GLN A 119 3.92 4.14 11.70
N SER A 120 5.02 4.87 11.47
CA SER A 120 5.95 4.63 10.36
C SER A 120 6.54 3.22 10.36
N PHE A 121 6.91 2.70 11.54
CA PHE A 121 7.44 1.34 11.68
C PHE A 121 6.41 0.27 11.28
N LEU A 122 5.20 0.34 11.83
CA LEU A 122 4.12 -0.58 11.48
C LEU A 122 3.75 -0.45 9.99
N ARG A 123 3.70 0.77 9.46
CA ARG A 123 3.40 1.02 8.04
C ARG A 123 4.42 0.34 7.14
N ALA A 124 5.71 0.50 7.43
CA ALA A 124 6.77 -0.14 6.65
C ALA A 124 6.68 -1.67 6.72
N GLY A 125 6.48 -2.23 7.92
CA GLY A 125 6.30 -3.66 8.13
C GLY A 125 5.10 -4.23 7.37
N SER A 126 3.94 -3.55 7.44
CA SER A 126 2.74 -3.96 6.69
C SER A 126 2.93 -3.93 5.18
N LYS A 127 3.60 -2.90 4.64
CA LYS A 127 3.90 -2.83 3.19
C LYS A 127 4.82 -3.97 2.75
N LEU A 128 5.81 -4.31 3.58
CA LEU A 128 6.71 -5.43 3.31
C LEU A 128 5.96 -6.77 3.31
N LEU A 129 5.10 -7.00 4.30
CA LEU A 129 4.29 -8.23 4.37
C LEU A 129 3.34 -8.35 3.17
N VAL A 130 2.63 -7.28 2.83
CA VAL A 130 1.75 -7.25 1.64
C VAL A 130 2.53 -7.49 0.36
N GLY A 131 3.74 -6.90 0.22
CA GLY A 131 4.64 -7.19 -0.89
C GLY A 131 5.02 -8.68 -0.96
N GLY A 132 5.37 -9.28 0.18
CA GLY A 132 5.63 -10.71 0.29
C GLY A 132 4.44 -11.57 -0.14
N CYS A 133 3.23 -11.25 0.32
CA CYS A 133 2.01 -11.91 -0.10
C CYS A 133 1.79 -11.80 -1.62
N ALA A 134 2.04 -10.63 -2.22
CA ALA A 134 1.92 -10.44 -3.66
C ALA A 134 2.87 -11.36 -4.45
N PHE A 135 4.12 -11.53 -4.00
CA PHE A 135 5.06 -12.47 -4.63
C PHE A 135 4.64 -13.93 -4.46
N ILE A 136 4.10 -14.29 -3.29
CA ILE A 136 3.56 -15.65 -3.05
C ILE A 136 2.38 -15.91 -3.99
N ILE A 137 1.47 -14.95 -4.15
CA ILE A 137 0.34 -15.05 -5.08
C ILE A 137 0.84 -15.22 -6.52
N LEU A 138 1.78 -14.37 -6.96
CA LEU A 138 2.39 -14.46 -8.29
C LEU A 138 2.97 -15.86 -8.54
N GLY A 139 3.83 -16.33 -7.62
CA GLY A 139 4.48 -17.64 -7.73
C GLY A 139 3.49 -18.81 -7.68
N GLY A 140 2.45 -18.72 -6.85
CA GLY A 140 1.39 -19.70 -6.76
C GLY A 140 0.62 -19.83 -8.06
N ILE A 141 0.13 -18.72 -8.62
CA ILE A 141 -0.62 -18.73 -9.89
C ILE A 141 0.26 -19.19 -11.06
N LEU A 142 1.52 -18.73 -11.13
CA LEU A 142 2.45 -19.16 -12.17
C LEU A 142 2.72 -20.67 -12.09
N THR A 143 2.94 -21.21 -10.89
CA THR A 143 3.14 -22.65 -10.69
C THR A 143 1.91 -23.45 -11.10
N MET A 144 0.71 -22.99 -10.73
CA MET A 144 -0.56 -23.63 -11.13
C MET A 144 -0.79 -23.60 -12.65
N THR A 145 -0.33 -22.54 -13.32
CA THR A 145 -0.47 -22.39 -14.77
C THR A 145 0.55 -23.23 -15.54
N LYS A 146 1.77 -23.40 -14.99
CA LYS A 146 2.81 -24.23 -15.61
C LYS A 146 2.60 -25.73 -15.41
N ASN A 147 2.20 -26.13 -14.21
CA ASN A 147 2.17 -27.54 -13.80
C ASN A 147 0.75 -28.13 -13.77
N GLY A 148 -0.29 -27.31 -13.98
CA GLY A 148 -1.68 -27.72 -13.82
C GLY A 148 -2.61 -27.15 -14.88
N VAL A 149 -3.90 -27.17 -14.57
CA VAL A 149 -4.99 -26.71 -15.47
C VAL A 149 -5.13 -25.19 -15.56
N GLY A 150 -4.25 -24.44 -14.89
CA GLY A 150 -4.35 -22.99 -14.77
C GLY A 150 -5.36 -22.50 -13.74
N LEU A 151 -5.40 -21.19 -13.54
CA LEU A 151 -6.24 -20.55 -12.54
C LEU A 151 -7.72 -20.72 -12.87
N GLY A 152 -8.12 -20.42 -14.12
CA GLY A 152 -9.51 -20.57 -14.56
C GLY A 152 -9.99 -22.02 -14.51
N GLY A 153 -9.14 -22.96 -14.92
CA GLY A 153 -9.40 -24.40 -14.82
C GLY A 153 -9.62 -24.86 -13.38
N THR A 154 -8.79 -24.37 -12.46
CA THR A 154 -8.90 -24.72 -11.03
C THR A 154 -10.17 -24.17 -10.41
N ILE A 155 -10.53 -22.91 -10.70
CA ILE A 155 -11.77 -22.30 -10.20
C ILE A 155 -13.00 -23.05 -10.73
N LYS A 156 -13.00 -23.41 -12.02
CA LYS A 156 -14.06 -24.23 -12.61
C LYS A 156 -14.18 -25.60 -11.95
N ALA A 157 -13.06 -26.23 -11.60
CA ALA A 157 -13.05 -27.50 -10.90
C ALA A 157 -13.60 -27.37 -9.46
N LEU A 158 -13.34 -26.24 -8.79
CA LEU A 158 -13.85 -25.95 -7.45
C LEU A 158 -15.37 -25.69 -7.43
N TRP A 159 -15.93 -25.16 -8.52
CA TRP A 159 -17.36 -24.84 -8.63
C TRP A 159 -18.24 -25.99 -9.14
N LYS A 160 -17.66 -27.15 -9.46
CA LYS A 160 -18.41 -28.37 -9.77
C LYS A 160 -18.74 -29.14 -8.51
#